data_AF-A0A376AKT7-F1
#
_entry.id   AF-A0A376AKT7-F1
#
_cell.length_a   1.000
_cell.length_b   1.000
_cell.length_c   1.000
_cell.angle_alpha   90.00
_cell.angle_beta   90.00
_cell.angle_gamma   90.00
#
_symmetry.space_group_name_H-M   'P 1'
#
loop_
_entity.id
_entity.type
_entity.pdbx_description
1 polymer ?
#
loop_
_entity_poly.entity_id
_entity_poly.type
_entity_poly.pdbx_seq_one_letter_code
_entity_poly.pdbx_strand_id
1 'polypeptide(L)'
;MQLTRFSDYGLRLMMMAAANGERRITIEETARTFDISRAHLMKVAQLLVREGFLKAVRGRGGGLTLARPAESITIGAVVRATESDFAIVECMGPGNQCRITPACRLRGVLGEALGAFLQVLDRHTLAELVLRPEDFGFARAA
;
A
#
# COMPACT_ATOMS: atom_id res chain seq x y z
N MET A 1 -3.11 11.78 -11.13
CA MET A 1 -2.63 11.33 -9.81
C MET A 1 -1.61 10.23 -10.04
N GLN A 2 -0.52 10.22 -9.27
CA GLN A 2 0.46 9.15 -9.25
C GLN A 2 0.69 8.78 -7.79
N LEU A 3 0.57 7.50 -7.44
CA LEU A 3 0.89 7.05 -6.09
C LEU A 3 2.38 7.23 -5.81
N THR A 4 2.72 7.51 -4.56
CA THR A 4 4.13 7.53 -4.16
C THR A 4 4.73 6.13 -4.29
N ARG A 5 6.05 6.06 -4.50
CA ARG A 5 6.78 4.79 -4.46
C ARG A 5 6.57 4.06 -3.13
N PHE A 6 6.40 4.81 -2.04
CA PHE A 6 6.16 4.25 -0.73
C PHE A 6 4.84 3.47 -0.66
N SER A 7 3.76 4.00 -1.25
CA SER A 7 2.49 3.27 -1.37
C SER A 7 2.54 2.09 -2.32
N ASP A 8 3.17 2.24 -3.49
CA ASP A 8 3.35 1.10 -4.40
C ASP A 8 4.10 -0.04 -3.71
N TYR A 9 5.21 0.26 -3.03
CA TYR A 9 5.96 -0.74 -2.26
C TYR A 9 5.13 -1.38 -1.13
N GLY A 10 4.26 -0.58 -0.48
CA GLY A 10 3.31 -1.08 0.50
C GLY A 10 2.35 -2.10 -0.09
N LEU A 11 1.75 -1.78 -1.24
CA LEU A 11 0.85 -2.68 -1.96
C LEU A 11 1.58 -3.95 -2.40
N ARG A 12 2.78 -3.85 -2.98
CA ARG A 12 3.58 -5.03 -3.38
C ARG A 12 3.87 -5.97 -2.21
N LEU A 13 4.27 -5.40 -1.07
CA LEU A 13 4.55 -6.17 0.14
C LEU A 13 3.29 -6.85 0.69
N MET A 14 2.14 -6.15 0.67
CA MET A 14 0.85 -6.71 1.09
C MET A 14 0.39 -7.85 0.18
N MET A 15 0.49 -7.70 -1.15
CA MET A 15 0.14 -8.75 -2.11
C MET A 15 0.98 -10.01 -1.91
N MET A 16 2.29 -9.85 -1.73
CA MET A 16 3.22 -10.96 -1.52
C MET A 16 2.97 -11.67 -0.18
N ALA A 17 2.62 -10.91 0.87
CA ALA A 17 2.25 -11.47 2.17
C ALA A 17 0.94 -12.26 2.08
N ALA A 18 -0.05 -11.75 1.35
CA ALA A 18 -1.33 -12.41 1.15
C ALA A 18 -1.18 -13.73 0.37
N ALA A 19 -0.36 -13.74 -0.68
CA ALA A 19 -0.10 -14.92 -1.50
C ALA A 19 0.56 -16.08 -0.75
N ASN A 20 1.29 -15.80 0.34
CA ASN A 20 2.01 -16.81 1.10
C ASN A 20 1.24 -17.32 2.34
N GLY A 21 0.02 -16.83 2.58
CA GLY A 21 -0.84 -17.30 3.68
C GLY A 21 -0.13 -17.25 5.04
N GLU A 22 0.06 -18.42 5.65
CA GLU A 22 0.74 -18.55 6.94
C GLU A 22 2.28 -18.51 6.85
N ARG A 23 2.85 -18.74 5.67
CA ARG A 23 4.30 -18.63 5.46
C ARG A 23 4.69 -17.17 5.60
N ARG A 24 5.68 -16.93 6.45
CA ARG A 24 6.29 -15.62 6.63
C ARG A 24 7.13 -15.26 5.42
N ILE A 25 6.87 -14.11 4.83
CA ILE A 25 7.76 -13.49 3.85
C ILE A 25 8.81 -12.63 4.56
N THR A 26 9.94 -12.41 3.92
CA THR A 26 11.00 -11.55 4.44
C THR A 26 11.12 -10.28 3.61
N ILE A 27 11.70 -9.25 4.23
CA ILE A 27 12.11 -8.03 3.52
C ILE A 27 13.05 -8.38 2.37
N GLU A 28 13.91 -9.38 2.54
CA GLU A 28 14.89 -9.77 1.53
C GLU A 28 14.27 -10.49 0.33
N GLU A 29 13.27 -11.33 0.55
CA GLU A 29 12.51 -11.91 -0.56
C GLU A 29 11.79 -10.82 -1.33
N THR A 30 11.10 -9.92 -0.63
CA THR A 30 10.36 -8.81 -1.26
C THR A 30 11.29 -7.86 -2.03
N ALA A 31 12.45 -7.53 -1.45
CA ALA A 31 13.46 -6.68 -2.08
C ALA A 31 13.93 -7.26 -3.41
N ARG A 32 14.21 -8.57 -3.44
CA ARG A 32 14.66 -9.25 -4.65
C ARG A 32 13.56 -9.40 -5.69
N THR A 33 12.34 -9.75 -5.28
CA THR A 33 11.21 -9.95 -6.20
C THR A 33 10.83 -8.68 -6.95
N PHE A 34 10.90 -7.51 -6.29
CA PHE A 34 10.46 -6.25 -6.89
C PHE A 34 11.58 -5.26 -7.20
N ASP A 35 12.85 -5.67 -7.04
CA ASP A 35 14.03 -4.79 -7.17
C ASP A 35 13.93 -3.50 -6.33
N ILE A 36 13.55 -3.66 -5.06
CA ILE A 36 13.38 -2.56 -4.10
C ILE A 36 14.46 -2.65 -3.03
N SER A 37 15.08 -1.51 -2.69
CA SER A 37 16.07 -1.50 -1.61
C SER A 37 15.46 -1.94 -0.26
N ARG A 38 16.22 -2.74 0.49
CA ARG A 38 15.83 -3.19 1.85
C ARG A 38 15.43 -2.02 2.76
N ALA A 39 16.16 -0.91 2.69
CA ALA A 39 15.91 0.26 3.53
C ALA A 39 14.52 0.86 3.30
N HIS A 40 14.06 0.93 2.04
CA HIS A 40 12.71 1.41 1.75
C HIS A 40 11.65 0.41 2.25
N LEU A 41 11.83 -0.87 1.98
CA LEU A 41 10.88 -1.90 2.44
C LEU A 41 10.80 -1.99 3.96
N MET A 42 11.91 -1.78 4.68
CA MET A 42 11.89 -1.73 6.15
C MET A 42 10.98 -0.60 6.66
N LYS A 43 11.08 0.61 6.09
CA LYS A 43 10.22 1.75 6.47
C LYS A 43 8.75 1.46 6.19
N VAL A 44 8.46 0.90 5.01
CA VAL A 44 7.11 0.51 4.60
C VAL A 44 6.55 -0.56 5.53
N ALA A 45 7.30 -1.62 5.80
CA ALA A 45 6.88 -2.70 6.68
C ALA A 45 6.65 -2.21 8.12
N GLN A 46 7.50 -1.32 8.64
CA GLN A 46 7.30 -0.72 9.96
C GLN A 46 5.98 0.05 10.05
N LEU A 47 5.61 0.79 9.01
CA LEU A 47 4.32 1.46 8.96
C LEU A 47 3.18 0.43 8.91
N LEU A 48 3.22 -0.51 7.97
CA LEU A 48 2.16 -1.51 7.82
C LEU A 48 1.96 -2.39 9.07
N VAL A 49 3.02 -2.65 9.84
CA VAL A 49 2.92 -3.32 11.14
C VAL A 49 2.26 -2.43 12.19
N ARG A 50 2.63 -1.15 12.25
CA ARG A 50 2.04 -0.18 13.18
C ARG A 50 0.55 0.03 12.93
N GLU A 51 0.16 0.08 11.66
CA GLU A 51 -1.23 0.23 11.21
C GLU A 51 -2.03 -1.10 11.26
N GLY A 52 -1.40 -2.19 11.72
CA GLY A 52 -2.08 -3.47 11.92
C GLY A 52 -2.47 -4.19 10.63
N PHE A 53 -1.81 -3.90 9.50
CA PHE A 53 -1.95 -4.66 8.26
C PHE A 53 -1.04 -5.90 8.25
N LEU A 54 0.17 -5.77 8.79
CA LEU A 54 1.15 -6.84 8.91
C LEU A 54 1.45 -7.14 10.38
N LYS A 55 1.88 -8.37 10.66
CA LYS A 55 2.52 -8.74 11.91
C LYS A 55 3.94 -9.23 11.62
N ALA A 56 4.87 -8.84 12.48
CA ALA A 56 6.29 -9.18 12.35
C ALA A 56 6.72 -10.15 13.44
N VAL A 57 7.44 -11.20 13.05
CA VAL A 57 8.19 -12.07 13.97
C VAL A 57 9.67 -11.72 13.85
N ARG A 58 10.32 -11.45 14.98
CA ARG A 58 11.74 -11.11 15.06
C ARG A 58 12.61 -12.36 15.21
N GLY A 59 13.91 -12.23 14.90
CA GLY A 59 14.91 -13.27 15.10
C GLY A 59 15.17 -14.15 13.87
N ARG A 60 15.96 -15.20 14.06
CA ARG A 60 16.29 -16.18 13.02
C ARG A 60 15.02 -16.93 12.61
N GLY A 61 14.68 -16.91 11.32
CA GLY A 61 13.39 -17.44 10.83
C GLY A 61 12.19 -16.50 11.03
N GLY A 62 12.46 -15.23 11.39
CA GLY A 62 11.46 -14.17 11.43
C GLY A 62 10.95 -13.77 10.04
N GLY A 63 10.00 -12.85 10.01
CA GLY A 63 9.38 -12.35 8.78
C GLY A 63 8.03 -11.71 9.05
N LEU A 64 7.26 -11.53 7.98
CA LEU A 64 6.00 -10.79 7.92
C LEU A 64 4.87 -11.70 7.43
N THR A 65 3.70 -11.53 8.03
CA THR A 65 2.43 -12.13 7.59
C THR A 65 1.33 -11.11 7.73
N LEU A 66 0.18 -11.33 7.10
CA LEU A 66 -0.99 -10.50 7.34
C LEU A 66 -1.40 -10.56 8.83
N ALA A 67 -1.73 -9.41 9.40
CA ALA A 67 -2.25 -9.34 10.76
C ALA A 67 -3.75 -9.67 10.87
N ARG A 68 -4.47 -9.61 9.74
CA ARG A 68 -5.90 -9.92 9.61
C ARG A 68 -6.20 -10.54 8.23
N PRO A 69 -7.36 -11.20 8.04
CA PRO A 69 -7.71 -11.83 6.76
C PRO A 69 -7.67 -10.83 5.59
N ALA A 70 -7.25 -11.29 4.40
CA ALA A 70 -7.09 -10.44 3.22
C ALA A 70 -8.42 -9.80 2.77
N GLU A 71 -9.53 -10.48 3.01
CA GLU A 71 -10.90 -10.06 2.74
C GLU A 71 -11.32 -8.86 3.60
N SER A 72 -10.65 -8.64 4.74
CA SER A 72 -10.92 -7.52 5.65
C SER A 72 -10.05 -6.29 5.39
N ILE A 73 -9.15 -6.36 4.40
CA ILE A 73 -8.19 -5.31 4.07
C ILE A 73 -8.59 -4.69 2.73
N THR A 74 -9.16 -3.49 2.73
CA THR A 74 -9.43 -2.78 1.47
C THR A 74 -8.15 -2.15 0.92
N ILE A 75 -8.05 -2.06 -0.42
CA ILE A 75 -6.91 -1.43 -1.10
C ILE A 75 -6.85 0.06 -0.74
N GLY A 76 -8.00 0.72 -0.68
CA GLY A 76 -8.07 2.13 -0.27
C GLY A 76 -7.57 2.37 1.16
N ALA A 77 -7.76 1.42 2.09
CA ALA A 77 -7.19 1.53 3.44
C ALA A 77 -5.65 1.47 3.43
N VAL A 78 -5.06 0.58 2.63
CA VAL A 78 -3.60 0.49 2.50
C VAL A 78 -3.05 1.78 1.87
N VAL A 79 -3.66 2.26 0.78
CA VAL A 79 -3.24 3.50 0.10
C VAL A 79 -3.34 4.71 1.02
N ARG A 80 -4.42 4.85 1.81
CA ARG A 80 -4.55 5.94 2.79
C ARG A 80 -3.56 5.86 3.94
N ALA A 81 -3.13 4.66 4.31
CA ALA A 81 -2.10 4.51 5.33
C ALA A 81 -0.72 4.89 4.78
N THR A 82 -0.43 4.59 3.52
CA THR A 82 0.92 4.74 2.94
C THR A 82 1.16 6.06 2.20
N GLU A 83 0.13 6.72 1.67
CA GLU A 83 0.30 8.03 1.04
C GLU A 83 0.56 9.13 2.07
N SER A 84 1.47 10.04 1.75
CA SER A 84 1.77 11.19 2.62
C SER A 84 0.64 12.22 2.65
N ASP A 85 -0.03 12.40 1.52
CA ASP A 85 -1.19 13.26 1.35
C ASP A 85 -1.96 12.89 0.06
N PHE A 86 -3.07 13.58 -0.17
CA PHE A 86 -3.91 13.42 -1.37
C PHE A 86 -4.08 14.74 -2.14
N ALA A 87 -3.17 15.70 -1.97
CA ALA A 87 -3.22 16.97 -2.67
C ALA A 87 -2.78 16.78 -4.13
N ILE A 88 -3.75 16.66 -5.05
CA ILE A 88 -3.47 16.52 -6.49
C ILE A 88 -2.85 17.80 -7.06
N VAL A 89 -3.24 18.95 -6.51
CA VAL A 89 -2.71 20.28 -6.85
C VAL A 89 -2.44 21.06 -5.57
N GLU A 90 -1.54 22.04 -5.66
CA GLU A 90 -1.08 22.85 -4.52
C GLU A 90 -2.23 23.39 -3.66
N CYS A 91 -3.30 23.91 -4.29
CA CYS A 91 -4.41 24.53 -3.56
C CYS A 91 -5.36 23.53 -2.85
N MET A 92 -5.09 22.23 -2.96
CA MET A 92 -5.74 21.18 -2.15
C MET A 92 -4.94 20.82 -0.89
N GLY A 93 -3.68 21.23 -0.81
CA GLY A 93 -2.78 20.96 0.31
C GLY A 93 -2.70 22.11 1.33
N PRO A 94 -1.92 21.91 2.40
CA PRO A 94 -1.58 23.00 3.32
C PRO A 94 -0.73 24.07 2.62
N GLY A 95 -0.86 25.32 3.05
CA GLY A 95 -0.06 26.43 2.50
C GLY A 95 -0.53 26.98 1.15
N ASN A 96 -1.80 26.73 0.79
CA ASN A 96 -2.43 27.23 -0.44
C ASN A 96 -2.19 28.73 -0.70
N GLN A 97 -1.51 29.05 -1.81
CA GLN A 97 -1.22 30.40 -2.31
C GLN A 97 -1.99 30.75 -3.59
N CYS A 98 -2.90 29.89 -4.04
CA CYS A 98 -3.68 30.10 -5.26
C CYS A 98 -4.69 31.25 -5.11
N ARG A 99 -4.42 32.36 -5.79
CA ARG A 99 -5.21 33.61 -5.76
C ARG A 99 -6.68 33.45 -6.17
N ILE A 100 -6.98 32.45 -6.99
CA ILE A 100 -8.33 32.23 -7.53
C ILE A 100 -9.13 31.18 -6.74
N THR A 101 -8.58 30.60 -5.66
CA THR A 101 -9.23 29.53 -4.88
C THR A 101 -10.72 29.81 -4.57
N PRO A 102 -11.14 31.02 -4.14
CA PRO A 102 -12.54 31.28 -3.80
C PRO A 102 -13.53 31.10 -4.96
N ALA A 103 -13.08 31.22 -6.21
CA ALA A 103 -13.91 31.11 -7.41
C ALA A 103 -13.50 29.94 -8.33
N CYS A 104 -12.49 29.15 -7.94
CA CYS A 104 -11.90 28.12 -8.78
C CYS A 104 -12.78 26.86 -8.83
N ARG A 105 -13.45 26.64 -9.97
CA ARG A 105 -14.26 25.43 -10.20
C ARG A 105 -13.43 24.17 -10.40
N LEU A 106 -12.19 24.29 -10.89
CA LEU A 106 -11.29 23.16 -11.13
C LEU A 106 -11.01 22.35 -9.86
N ARG A 107 -10.86 23.03 -8.71
CA ARG A 107 -10.62 22.36 -7.43
C ARG A 107 -11.76 21.39 -7.07
N GLY A 108 -13.01 21.75 -7.37
CA GLY A 108 -14.17 20.88 -7.18
C GLY A 108 -14.10 19.64 -8.07
N VAL A 109 -13.85 19.83 -9.37
CA VAL A 109 -13.71 18.72 -10.34
C VAL A 109 -12.59 17.76 -9.95
N LEU A 110 -11.43 18.29 -9.51
CA LEU A 110 -10.32 17.46 -9.06
C LEU A 110 -10.63 16.71 -7.75
N GLY A 111 -11.38 17.34 -6.83
CA GLY A 111 -11.85 16.69 -5.61
C GLY A 111 -12.82 15.54 -5.89
N GLU A 112 -13.75 15.73 -6.84
CA GLU A 112 -14.65 14.68 -7.31
C GLU A 112 -13.87 13.52 -7.94
N ALA A 113 -12.91 13.80 -8.81
CA ALA A 113 -12.07 12.79 -9.45
C ALA A 113 -11.24 12.00 -8.42
N LEU A 114 -10.67 12.67 -7.41
CA LEU A 114 -9.98 12.02 -6.29
C LEU A 114 -10.92 11.12 -5.48
N GLY A 115 -12.12 11.62 -5.18
CA GLY A 115 -13.14 10.86 -4.47
C GLY A 115 -13.52 9.59 -5.22
N ALA A 116 -13.77 9.69 -6.53
CA ALA A 116 -14.06 8.55 -7.38
C ALA A 116 -12.91 7.54 -7.42
N PHE A 117 -11.66 8.00 -7.53
CA PHE A 117 -10.47 7.15 -7.48
C PHE A 117 -10.41 6.35 -6.16
N LEU A 118 -10.53 7.02 -5.01
CA LEU A 118 -10.49 6.35 -3.71
C LEU A 118 -11.68 5.40 -3.49
N GLN A 119 -12.88 5.78 -3.94
CA GLN A 119 -14.06 4.92 -3.84
C GLN A 119 -13.90 3.61 -4.62
N VAL A 120 -13.21 3.62 -5.77
CA VAL A 120 -12.91 2.39 -6.49
C VAL A 120 -12.01 1.50 -5.64
N LEU A 121 -10.93 2.05 -5.07
CA LEU A 121 -10.00 1.30 -4.22
C LEU A 121 -10.66 0.77 -2.94
N ASP A 122 -11.70 1.45 -2.43
CA ASP A 122 -12.44 1.03 -1.25
C ASP A 122 -13.36 -0.17 -1.47
N ARG A 123 -13.73 -0.45 -2.72
CA ARG A 123 -14.58 -1.59 -3.09
C ARG A 123 -13.81 -2.89 -3.26
N HIS A 124 -12.49 -2.79 -3.41
CA HIS A 124 -11.63 -3.94 -3.62
C HIS A 124 -10.85 -4.28 -2.36
N THR A 125 -10.80 -5.57 -2.06
CA THR A 125 -10.04 -6.13 -0.96
C THR A 125 -8.71 -6.71 -1.44
N LEU A 126 -7.78 -6.92 -0.51
CA LEU A 126 -6.50 -7.55 -0.81
C LEU A 126 -6.69 -8.99 -1.32
N ALA A 127 -7.75 -9.68 -0.88
CA ALA A 127 -8.10 -11.02 -1.31
C ALA A 127 -8.31 -11.13 -2.83
N GLU A 128 -8.86 -10.09 -3.45
CA GLU A 128 -9.08 -10.03 -4.90
C GLU A 128 -7.78 -9.84 -5.70
N LEU A 129 -6.71 -9.39 -5.04
CA LEU A 129 -5.39 -9.18 -5.64
C LEU A 129 -4.40 -10.31 -5.32
N VAL A 130 -4.87 -11.38 -4.66
CA VAL A 130 -4.01 -12.51 -4.29
C VAL A 130 -3.57 -13.24 -5.56
N LEU A 131 -2.26 -13.34 -5.73
CA LEU A 131 -1.62 -14.18 -6.74
C LEU A 131 -1.13 -15.47 -6.09
N ARG A 132 -0.69 -16.43 -6.92
CA ARG A 132 -0.09 -17.65 -6.39
C ARG A 132 1.36 -17.38 -5.99
N PRO A 133 1.93 -18.11 -5.01
CA PRO A 133 3.34 -17.94 -4.62
C PRO A 133 4.32 -17.99 -5.79
N GLU A 134 4.05 -18.82 -6.79
CA GLU A 134 4.92 -19.02 -7.96
C GLU A 134 5.00 -17.76 -8.83
N ASP A 135 3.93 -16.95 -8.85
CA ASP A 135 3.90 -15.68 -9.60
C ASP A 135 4.89 -14.65 -8.99
N PHE A 136 5.38 -14.88 -7.76
CA PHE A 136 6.45 -14.10 -7.10
C PHE A 136 7.83 -14.79 -7.12
N GLY A 137 7.95 -15.94 -7.79
CA GLY A 137 9.18 -16.73 -7.86
C GLY A 137 9.44 -17.61 -6.64
N PHE A 138 8.41 -17.91 -5.83
CA PHE A 138 8.53 -18.86 -4.73
C PHE A 138 8.30 -20.30 -5.16
N ALA A 139 8.95 -21.25 -4.48
CA ALA A 139 8.63 -22.67 -4.62
C ALA A 139 7.23 -22.96 -4.02
N ARG A 140 6.50 -23.92 -4.62
CA ARG A 140 5.20 -24.38 -4.12
C ARG A 140 5.30 -24.72 -2.64
N ALA A 141 4.34 -24.24 -1.84
CA ALA A 141 4.07 -24.86 -0.56
C ALA A 141 3.61 -26.31 -0.85
N ALA A 142 4.32 -27.28 -0.27
CA ALA A 142 4.03 -28.70 -0.42
C ALA A 142 2.72 -29.07 0.30
#